data_AF-A0A7Y2B272-F1
#
_entry.id   AF-A0A7Y2B272-F1
#
_cell.length_a   1.000
_cell.length_b   1.000
_cell.length_c   1.000
_cell.angle_alpha   90.00
_cell.angle_beta   90.00
_cell.angle_gamma   90.00
#
_symmetry.space_group_name_H-M   'P 1'
#
loop_
_entity.id
_entity.type
_entity.pdbx_description
1 polymer ?
#
loop_
_entity_poly.entity_id
_entity_poly.type
_entity_poly.pdbx_seq_one_letter_code
_entity_poly.pdbx_strand_id
1 'polypeptide(L)'
;MTNQTLPRDRSVDWGSSIPFLLMHVSLVSLFWVGFSWAALALAVLFYVVRMFAITGFYHRYFSHKTFKTSRWFQFVMGVAGSSAVQKGPIWWAAHHRHHHAHSDDEHDVHSPRRLGFWMSHVGWIMTTESLDPPSRYVKDLRSCPELAFLDRFYLVVPILFGAFVLGLGFVIERFFPSWGASAGQVFVWGFLVSTIALYHGTYTINSLSHKFGRQRFRTGDDSRNNFWLALL
;
A
#
# COMPACT_ATOMS: atom_id res chain seq x y z
N MET A 1 -7.82 -11.81 36.65
CA MET A 1 -7.17 -12.77 35.74
C MET A 1 -7.13 -12.13 34.35
N THR A 2 -6.04 -11.45 34.03
CA THR A 2 -5.82 -10.85 32.71
C THR A 2 -5.54 -11.98 31.72
N ASN A 3 -6.45 -12.18 30.77
CA ASN A 3 -6.23 -13.02 29.61
C ASN A 3 -5.09 -12.41 28.79
N GLN A 4 -3.84 -12.75 29.13
CA GLN A 4 -2.71 -12.54 28.23
C GLN A 4 -2.89 -13.55 27.10
N THR A 5 -3.57 -13.11 26.04
CA THR A 5 -3.57 -13.83 24.77
C THR A 5 -2.11 -13.98 24.36
N LEU A 6 -1.63 -15.22 24.29
CA LEU A 6 -0.31 -15.55 23.75
C LEU A 6 -0.08 -14.78 22.44
N PRO A 7 1.14 -14.31 22.15
CA PRO A 7 1.45 -13.70 20.86
C PRO A 7 0.96 -14.63 19.76
N ARG A 8 0.23 -14.11 18.76
CA ARG A 8 -0.14 -14.91 17.60
C ARG A 8 1.15 -15.48 17.00
N ASP A 9 1.13 -16.73 16.56
CA ASP A 9 2.28 -17.32 15.89
C ASP A 9 2.64 -16.45 14.68
N ARG A 10 3.80 -15.78 14.75
CA ARG A 10 4.33 -14.93 13.68
C ARG A 10 5.15 -15.77 12.72
N SER A 11 4.47 -16.65 12.00
CA SER A 11 5.02 -17.42 10.91
C SER A 11 4.79 -16.68 9.57
N VAL A 12 5.69 -16.91 8.62
CA VAL A 12 5.54 -16.39 7.25
C VAL A 12 4.51 -17.26 6.52
N ASP A 13 3.45 -16.63 6.01
CA ASP A 13 2.48 -17.29 5.15
C ASP A 13 2.96 -17.21 3.70
N TRP A 14 3.70 -18.22 3.27
CA TRP A 14 4.29 -18.25 1.93
C TRP A 14 3.24 -18.21 0.83
N GLY A 15 2.12 -18.92 1.00
CA GLY A 15 1.06 -19.02 -0.01
C GLY A 15 0.45 -17.66 -0.34
N SER A 16 0.00 -16.92 0.67
CA SER A 16 -0.59 -15.59 0.50
C SER A 16 0.43 -14.52 0.09
N SER A 17 1.72 -14.79 0.30
CA SER A 17 2.83 -13.88 -0.05
C SER A 17 3.29 -14.02 -1.51
N ILE A 18 2.90 -15.08 -2.23
CA ILE A 18 3.31 -15.31 -3.62
C ILE A 18 3.06 -14.08 -4.52
N PRO A 19 1.85 -13.45 -4.55
CA PRO A 19 1.62 -12.30 -5.41
C PRO A 19 2.54 -11.11 -5.09
N PHE A 20 2.84 -10.89 -3.80
CA PHE A 20 3.74 -9.84 -3.34
C PHE A 20 5.20 -10.11 -3.74
N LEU A 21 5.63 -11.38 -3.72
CA LEU A 21 6.97 -11.77 -4.18
C LEU A 21 7.10 -11.70 -5.71
N LEU A 22 6.11 -12.21 -6.45
CA LEU A 22 6.05 -12.12 -7.92
C LEU A 22 6.06 -10.66 -8.39
N MET A 23 5.26 -9.82 -7.74
CA MET A 23 5.61 -8.46 -7.33
C MET A 23 6.99 -7.93 -7.73
N HIS A 24 7.94 -8.21 -6.85
CA HIS A 24 9.32 -7.75 -6.88
C HIS A 24 10.13 -8.46 -7.96
N VAL A 25 9.94 -9.78 -8.12
CA VAL A 25 10.64 -10.56 -9.14
C VAL A 25 10.31 -10.07 -10.56
N SER A 26 9.09 -9.55 -10.77
CA SER A 26 8.68 -9.01 -12.06
C SER A 26 9.56 -7.85 -12.55
N LEU A 27 10.29 -7.15 -11.67
CA LEU A 27 11.22 -6.09 -12.06
C LEU A 27 12.39 -6.60 -12.92
N VAL A 28 12.68 -7.90 -12.94
CA VAL A 28 13.64 -8.48 -13.89
C VAL A 28 13.18 -8.19 -15.34
N SER A 29 11.88 -8.01 -15.59
CA SER A 29 11.34 -7.59 -16.90
C SER A 29 12.00 -6.32 -17.47
N LEU A 30 12.59 -5.45 -16.64
CA LEU A 30 13.32 -4.25 -17.05
C LEU A 30 14.49 -4.55 -17.99
N PHE A 31 15.13 -5.72 -17.87
CA PHE A 31 16.23 -6.13 -18.76
C PHE A 31 15.78 -6.36 -20.20
N TRP A 32 14.49 -6.67 -20.42
CA TRP A 32 13.94 -6.89 -21.76
C TRP A 32 13.25 -5.66 -22.34
N VAL A 33 12.54 -4.89 -21.52
CA VAL A 33 11.79 -3.72 -22.02
C VAL A 33 12.68 -2.47 -22.16
N GLY A 34 13.78 -2.38 -21.40
CA GLY A 34 14.65 -1.22 -21.41
C GLY A 34 13.99 0.07 -20.87
N PHE A 35 14.59 1.21 -21.21
CA PHE A 35 14.20 2.53 -20.71
C PHE A 35 13.40 3.33 -21.76
N SER A 36 12.42 4.11 -21.28
CA SER A 36 11.71 5.12 -22.07
C SER A 36 11.30 6.28 -21.17
N TRP A 37 11.55 7.52 -21.62
CA TRP A 37 11.17 8.73 -20.89
C TRP A 37 9.66 8.86 -20.72
N ALA A 38 8.87 8.50 -21.75
CA ALA A 38 7.43 8.53 -21.66
C ALA A 38 6.90 7.48 -20.67
N ALA A 39 7.49 6.28 -20.65
CA ALA A 39 7.14 5.25 -19.69
C ALA A 39 7.51 5.64 -18.24
N LEU A 40 8.67 6.28 -18.04
CA LEU A 40 9.08 6.84 -16.75
C LEU A 40 8.11 7.94 -16.29
N ALA A 41 7.73 8.87 -17.17
CA ALA A 41 6.79 9.93 -16.85
C ALA A 41 5.43 9.37 -16.39
N LEU A 42 4.93 8.33 -17.06
CA LEU A 42 3.74 7.61 -16.64
C LEU A 42 3.93 6.89 -15.30
N ALA A 43 5.08 6.28 -15.06
CA ALA A 43 5.41 5.66 -13.78
C ALA A 43 5.33 6.67 -12.63
N VAL A 44 5.93 7.86 -12.80
CA VAL A 44 5.88 8.95 -11.82
C VAL A 44 4.44 9.44 -11.62
N LEU A 45 3.68 9.65 -12.71
CA LEU A 45 2.28 10.07 -12.61
C LEU A 45 1.44 9.06 -11.82
N PHE A 46 1.52 7.77 -12.17
CA PHE A 46 0.77 6.72 -11.49
C PHE A 46 1.24 6.49 -10.05
N TYR A 47 2.52 6.71 -9.76
CA TYR A 47 3.03 6.74 -8.39
C TYR A 47 2.36 7.86 -7.58
N VAL A 48 2.42 9.11 -8.06
CA VAL A 48 1.89 10.28 -7.34
C VAL A 48 0.38 10.16 -7.12
N VAL A 49 -0.38 9.79 -8.14
CA VAL A 49 -1.85 9.64 -8.05
C VAL A 49 -2.23 8.57 -7.03
N ARG A 50 -1.53 7.42 -7.02
CA ARG A 50 -1.83 6.33 -6.08
C ARG A 50 -1.29 6.57 -4.68
N MET A 51 -0.16 7.28 -4.54
CA MET A 51 0.32 7.76 -3.25
C MET A 51 -0.68 8.73 -2.62
N PHE A 52 -1.25 9.64 -3.42
CA PHE A 52 -2.36 10.47 -2.97
C PHE A 52 -3.58 9.62 -2.57
N ALA A 53 -3.93 8.58 -3.32
CA ALA A 53 -5.05 7.71 -2.95
C ALA A 53 -4.80 6.99 -1.60
N ILE A 54 -3.57 6.51 -1.34
CA ILE A 54 -3.22 5.91 -0.04
C ILE A 54 -3.29 6.96 1.08
N THR A 55 -2.61 8.09 0.92
CA THR A 55 -2.50 9.11 1.97
C THR A 55 -3.80 9.89 2.21
N GLY A 56 -4.51 10.25 1.15
CA GLY A 56 -5.76 11.01 1.18
C GLY A 56 -6.97 10.15 1.54
N PHE A 57 -7.03 8.91 1.06
CA PHE A 57 -8.23 8.08 1.21
C PHE A 57 -8.04 6.95 2.21
N TYR A 58 -7.08 6.05 2.03
CA TYR A 58 -6.89 4.93 2.95
C TYR A 58 -6.49 5.41 4.34
N HIS A 59 -5.55 6.33 4.40
CA HIS A 59 -5.06 6.90 5.64
C HIS A 59 -6.04 7.92 6.23
N ARG A 60 -6.23 9.08 5.60
CA ARG A 60 -7.00 10.19 6.18
C ARG A 60 -8.50 9.93 6.27
N TYR A 61 -9.11 9.28 5.27
CA TYR A 61 -10.55 9.02 5.29
C TYR A 61 -10.89 7.72 6.01
N PHE A 62 -10.45 6.57 5.47
CA PHE A 62 -10.85 5.26 5.99
C PHE A 62 -10.24 4.97 7.35
N SER A 63 -9.04 5.44 7.66
CA SER A 63 -8.41 5.14 8.96
C SER A 63 -8.72 6.19 10.01
N HIS A 64 -8.62 7.48 9.67
CA HIS A 64 -8.76 8.59 10.66
C HIS A 64 -10.08 9.36 10.60
N LYS A 65 -10.95 9.13 9.61
CA LYS A 65 -12.25 9.82 9.48
C LYS A 65 -12.14 11.35 9.50
N THR A 66 -11.07 11.89 8.91
CA THR A 66 -10.77 13.34 8.95
C THR A 66 -11.74 14.20 8.16
N PHE A 67 -12.56 13.61 7.29
CA PHE A 67 -13.64 14.27 6.57
C PHE A 67 -14.78 13.29 6.30
N LYS A 68 -15.93 13.80 5.84
CA LYS A 68 -17.13 13.02 5.48
C LYS A 68 -17.44 13.19 4.00
N THR A 69 -17.99 12.17 3.36
CA THR A 69 -18.43 12.20 1.96
C THR A 69 -19.51 11.16 1.68
N SER A 70 -20.09 11.20 0.48
CA SER A 70 -21.17 10.30 0.05
C SER A 70 -20.71 8.85 -0.10
N ARG A 71 -21.63 7.88 0.00
CA ARG A 71 -21.31 6.46 -0.19
C ARG A 71 -20.72 6.16 -1.58
N TRP A 72 -21.23 6.83 -2.60
CA TRP A 72 -20.66 6.75 -3.94
C TRP A 72 -19.19 7.15 -3.96
N PHE A 73 -18.85 8.29 -3.35
CA PHE A 73 -17.46 8.73 -3.34
C PHE A 73 -16.58 7.86 -2.44
N GLN A 74 -17.13 7.24 -1.38
CA GLN A 74 -16.42 6.21 -0.61
C GLN A 74 -16.03 5.03 -1.50
N PHE A 75 -16.92 4.56 -2.37
CA PHE A 75 -16.58 3.51 -3.33
C PHE A 75 -15.46 3.96 -4.28
N VAL A 76 -15.55 5.16 -4.85
CA VAL A 76 -14.51 5.74 -5.74
C VAL A 76 -13.15 5.82 -5.03
N MET A 77 -13.12 6.31 -3.80
CA MET A 77 -11.91 6.37 -2.97
C MET A 77 -11.36 4.97 -2.67
N GLY A 78 -12.25 3.99 -2.42
CA GLY A 78 -11.91 2.58 -2.23
C GLY A 78 -11.20 2.00 -3.46
N VAL A 79 -11.79 2.18 -4.65
CA VAL A 79 -11.22 1.74 -5.93
C VAL A 79 -9.88 2.43 -6.19
N ALA A 80 -9.80 3.75 -6.02
CA ALA A 80 -8.56 4.50 -6.24
C ALA A 80 -7.43 3.97 -5.36
N GLY A 81 -7.68 3.77 -4.06
CA GLY A 81 -6.67 3.20 -3.16
C GLY A 81 -6.35 1.73 -3.46
N SER A 82 -7.33 0.92 -3.90
CA SER A 82 -7.08 -0.49 -4.24
C SER A 82 -6.14 -0.64 -5.45
N SER A 83 -6.05 0.36 -6.34
CA SER A 83 -5.08 0.36 -7.44
C SER A 83 -3.62 0.40 -6.99
N ALA A 84 -3.36 0.73 -5.71
CA ALA A 84 -2.03 0.74 -5.10
C ALA A 84 -1.50 -0.67 -4.74
N VAL A 85 -2.33 -1.71 -4.88
CA VAL A 85 -1.96 -3.11 -4.61
C VAL A 85 -1.57 -3.38 -3.15
N GLN A 86 -2.06 -2.56 -2.22
CA GLN A 86 -1.83 -2.71 -0.77
C GLN A 86 -3.03 -3.34 -0.05
N LYS A 87 -3.60 -4.40 -0.66
CA LYS A 87 -4.86 -5.05 -0.26
C LYS A 87 -6.06 -4.08 -0.22
N GLY A 88 -7.16 -4.49 0.39
CA GLY A 88 -8.42 -3.75 0.38
C GLY A 88 -8.51 -2.63 1.44
N PRO A 89 -9.50 -1.74 1.31
CA PRO A 89 -9.65 -0.57 2.17
C PRO A 89 -9.93 -0.93 3.64
N ILE A 90 -10.63 -2.03 3.91
CA ILE A 90 -10.99 -2.45 5.26
C ILE A 90 -9.76 -3.09 5.92
N TRP A 91 -9.05 -3.96 5.20
CA TRP A 91 -7.81 -4.58 5.66
C TRP A 91 -6.76 -3.52 6.02
N TRP A 92 -6.58 -2.51 5.15
CA TRP A 92 -5.60 -1.44 5.36
C TRP A 92 -5.98 -0.59 6.56
N ALA A 93 -7.24 -0.14 6.65
CA ALA A 93 -7.72 0.65 7.77
C ALA A 93 -7.68 -0.11 9.10
N ALA A 94 -7.90 -1.42 9.09
CA ALA A 94 -7.82 -2.24 10.30
C ALA A 94 -6.40 -2.31 10.85
N HIS A 95 -5.40 -2.54 9.99
CA HIS A 95 -3.99 -2.48 10.39
C HIS A 95 -3.59 -1.10 10.88
N HIS A 96 -3.97 -0.05 10.15
CA HIS A 96 -3.60 1.32 10.50
C HIS A 96 -4.20 1.75 11.84
N ARG A 97 -5.50 1.49 12.05
CA ARG A 97 -6.18 1.80 13.32
C ARG A 97 -5.62 0.96 14.48
N HIS A 98 -5.24 -0.30 14.22
CA HIS A 98 -4.59 -1.15 15.21
C HIS A 98 -3.20 -0.62 15.58
N HIS A 99 -2.40 -0.25 14.59
CA HIS A 99 -1.09 0.38 14.79
C HIS A 99 -1.22 1.65 15.65
N HIS A 100 -2.15 2.55 15.35
CA HIS A 100 -2.33 3.74 16.21
C HIS A 100 -2.76 3.43 17.64
N ALA A 101 -3.49 2.32 17.86
CA ALA A 101 -3.89 1.91 19.20
C ALA A 101 -2.74 1.27 20.01
N HIS A 102 -1.72 0.76 19.32
CA HIS A 102 -0.68 -0.11 19.88
C HIS A 102 0.73 0.27 19.43
N SER A 103 0.93 1.48 18.93
CA SER A 103 2.12 1.88 18.18
C SER A 103 3.38 1.64 19.01
N ASP A 104 4.34 0.93 18.42
CA ASP A 104 5.59 0.54 19.07
C ASP A 104 5.48 -0.35 20.33
N ASP A 105 4.30 -0.92 20.61
CA ASP A 105 4.10 -1.94 21.64
C ASP A 105 4.15 -3.38 21.07
N GLU A 106 3.86 -4.38 21.90
CA GLU A 106 3.94 -5.81 21.55
C GLU A 106 2.93 -6.27 20.51
N HIS A 107 1.82 -5.55 20.36
CA HIS A 107 0.74 -5.85 19.44
C HIS A 107 0.95 -5.17 18.08
N ASP A 108 1.86 -4.20 17.96
CA ASP A 108 2.18 -3.57 16.68
C ASP A 108 3.00 -4.51 15.78
N VAL A 109 2.31 -5.09 14.80
CA VAL A 109 2.85 -6.08 13.86
C VAL A 109 3.95 -5.51 12.95
N HIS A 110 4.09 -4.19 12.86
CA HIS A 110 5.14 -3.54 12.09
C HIS A 110 5.97 -2.55 12.91
N SER A 111 6.08 -2.73 14.24
CA SER A 111 6.93 -1.86 15.06
C SER A 111 8.41 -2.01 14.72
N PRO A 112 9.10 -0.94 14.29
CA PRO A 112 10.55 -0.95 14.10
C PRO A 112 11.34 -0.99 15.42
N ARG A 113 10.72 -0.57 16.54
CA ARG A 113 11.29 -0.66 17.89
C ARG A 113 11.45 -2.12 18.32
N ARG A 114 10.42 -2.93 18.08
CA ARG A 114 10.39 -4.34 18.52
C ARG A 114 10.98 -5.30 17.50
N LEU A 115 10.74 -5.06 16.21
CA LEU A 115 10.98 -6.05 15.15
C LEU A 115 12.16 -5.72 14.25
N GLY A 116 12.75 -4.54 14.43
CA GLY A 116 13.84 -4.06 13.59
C GLY A 116 13.37 -3.57 12.22
N PHE A 117 14.33 -3.12 11.41
CA PHE A 117 14.05 -2.43 10.15
C PHE A 117 13.39 -3.34 9.11
N TRP A 118 13.94 -4.52 8.84
CA TRP A 118 13.43 -5.38 7.74
C TRP A 118 12.02 -5.91 7.99
N MET A 119 11.71 -6.27 9.23
CA MET A 119 10.37 -6.74 9.58
C MET A 119 9.34 -5.61 9.52
N SER A 120 9.64 -4.43 10.08
CA SER A 120 8.74 -3.27 10.01
C SER A 120 8.57 -2.70 8.59
N HIS A 121 9.62 -2.77 7.77
CA HIS A 121 9.58 -2.26 6.40
C HIS A 121 8.83 -3.20 5.46
N VAL A 122 9.17 -4.49 5.42
CA VAL A 122 8.57 -5.43 4.44
C VAL A 122 8.09 -6.71 5.08
N GLY A 123 8.86 -7.31 6.00
CA GLY A 123 8.60 -8.68 6.47
C GLY A 123 7.21 -8.87 7.08
N TRP A 124 6.69 -7.87 7.79
CA TRP A 124 5.41 -7.96 8.50
C TRP A 124 4.25 -8.31 7.56
N ILE A 125 4.24 -7.81 6.32
CA ILE A 125 3.12 -8.00 5.39
C ILE A 125 2.93 -9.47 5.02
N MET A 126 4.01 -10.25 5.09
CA MET A 126 4.06 -11.68 4.75
C MET A 126 3.71 -12.60 5.92
N THR A 127 3.44 -12.04 7.11
CA THR A 127 3.15 -12.85 8.30
C THR A 127 1.67 -13.22 8.38
N THR A 128 1.37 -14.35 9.02
CA THR A 128 0.00 -14.77 9.36
C THR A 128 -0.78 -13.71 10.14
N GLU A 129 -0.12 -12.97 11.03
CA GLU A 129 -0.72 -11.85 11.77
C GLU A 129 -1.25 -10.74 10.86
N SER A 130 -0.53 -10.46 9.77
CA SER A 130 -0.92 -9.48 8.75
C SER A 130 -2.13 -9.94 7.92
N LEU A 131 -2.43 -11.24 7.86
CA LEU A 131 -3.56 -11.70 7.04
C LEU A 131 -4.93 -11.44 7.68
N ASP A 132 -5.02 -11.44 9.01
CA ASP A 132 -6.28 -11.28 9.76
C ASP A 132 -6.21 -10.12 10.76
N PRO A 133 -6.28 -8.85 10.32
CA PRO A 133 -6.26 -7.72 11.24
C PRO A 133 -7.50 -7.70 12.13
N PRO A 134 -7.40 -7.19 13.37
CA PRO A 134 -8.51 -7.22 14.31
C PRO A 134 -9.75 -6.45 13.80
N SER A 135 -10.81 -7.19 13.49
CA SER A 135 -12.04 -6.65 12.90
C SER A 135 -12.77 -5.61 13.77
N ARG A 136 -12.51 -5.60 15.09
CA ARG A 136 -13.12 -4.66 16.04
C ARG A 136 -12.88 -3.19 15.69
N TYR A 137 -11.77 -2.87 15.02
CA TYR A 137 -11.42 -1.50 14.67
C TYR A 137 -12.15 -0.95 13.45
N VAL A 138 -12.83 -1.78 12.66
CA VAL A 138 -13.39 -1.39 11.34
C VAL A 138 -14.85 -1.81 11.14
N LYS A 139 -15.62 -1.95 12.23
CA LYS A 139 -17.04 -2.31 12.18
C LYS A 139 -17.85 -1.36 11.29
N ASP A 140 -17.51 -0.07 11.32
CA ASP A 140 -18.11 0.99 10.52
C ASP A 140 -17.87 0.83 9.01
N LEU A 141 -16.69 0.35 8.61
CA LEU A 141 -16.39 0.13 7.18
C LEU A 141 -16.98 -1.18 6.68
N ARG A 142 -17.02 -2.22 7.54
CA ARG A 142 -17.63 -3.52 7.20
C ARG A 142 -19.14 -3.45 6.98
N SER A 143 -19.82 -2.47 7.56
CA SER A 143 -21.24 -2.22 7.27
C SER A 143 -21.50 -1.64 5.87
N CYS A 144 -20.47 -1.27 5.11
CA CYS A 144 -20.58 -0.80 3.72
C CYS A 144 -20.32 -1.97 2.75
N PRO A 145 -21.35 -2.53 2.08
CA PRO A 145 -21.19 -3.69 1.19
C PRO A 145 -20.21 -3.45 0.04
N GLU A 146 -20.17 -2.23 -0.49
CA GLU A 146 -19.27 -1.82 -1.57
C GLU A 146 -17.79 -1.90 -1.15
N LEU A 147 -17.47 -1.53 0.10
CA LEU A 147 -16.11 -1.63 0.64
C LEU A 147 -15.77 -3.08 0.99
N ALA A 148 -16.74 -3.83 1.53
CA ALA A 148 -16.58 -5.26 1.81
C ALA A 148 -16.34 -6.07 0.52
N PHE A 149 -16.98 -5.68 -0.59
CA PHE A 149 -16.73 -6.26 -1.91
C PHE A 149 -15.29 -5.99 -2.37
N LEU A 150 -14.85 -4.72 -2.32
CA LEU A 150 -13.48 -4.36 -2.69
C LEU A 150 -12.44 -5.07 -1.82
N ASP A 151 -12.71 -5.24 -0.53
CA ASP A 151 -11.80 -5.92 0.39
C ASP A 151 -11.72 -7.42 0.15
N ARG A 152 -12.87 -8.07 -0.07
CA ARG A 152 -12.94 -9.50 -0.40
C ARG A 152 -12.27 -9.82 -1.73
N PHE A 153 -12.45 -8.96 -2.73
CA PHE A 153 -11.93 -9.13 -4.08
C PHE A 153 -10.79 -8.14 -4.37
N TYR A 154 -9.88 -7.96 -3.41
CA TYR A 154 -8.83 -6.93 -3.44
C TYR A 154 -7.89 -7.00 -4.64
N LEU A 155 -7.84 -8.11 -5.38
CA LEU A 155 -7.05 -8.27 -6.60
C LEU A 155 -7.75 -7.76 -7.87
N VAL A 156 -9.08 -7.62 -7.88
CA VAL A 156 -9.84 -7.21 -9.07
C VAL A 156 -9.38 -5.84 -9.56
N VAL A 157 -9.31 -4.85 -8.67
CA VAL A 157 -8.91 -3.49 -9.05
C VAL A 157 -7.44 -3.42 -9.52
N PRO A 158 -6.45 -4.01 -8.82
CA PRO A 158 -5.09 -4.13 -9.34
C PRO A 158 -4.98 -4.76 -10.74
N ILE A 159 -5.71 -5.85 -11.00
CA ILE A 159 -5.70 -6.52 -12.30
C ILE A 159 -6.29 -5.63 -13.39
N LEU A 160 -7.43 -4.99 -13.12
CA LEU A 160 -8.05 -4.05 -14.05
C LEU A 160 -7.16 -2.84 -14.32
N PHE A 161 -6.48 -2.32 -13.29
CA PHE A 161 -5.53 -1.22 -13.44
C PHE A 161 -4.31 -1.64 -14.28
N GLY A 162 -3.74 -2.83 -14.03
CA GLY A 162 -2.66 -3.36 -14.86
C GLY A 162 -3.08 -3.54 -16.33
N ALA A 163 -4.26 -4.08 -16.58
CA ALA A 163 -4.84 -4.22 -17.92
C ALA A 163 -5.06 -2.85 -18.58
N PHE A 164 -5.54 -1.85 -17.83
CA PHE A 164 -5.67 -0.48 -18.30
C PHE A 164 -4.32 0.12 -18.70
N VAL A 165 -3.27 -0.01 -17.87
CA VAL A 165 -1.93 0.52 -18.17
C VAL A 165 -1.35 -0.16 -19.41
N LEU A 166 -1.54 -1.48 -19.57
CA LEU A 166 -1.11 -2.21 -20.76
C LEU A 166 -1.87 -1.73 -22.02
N GLY A 167 -3.19 -1.58 -21.93
CA GLY A 167 -4.02 -1.05 -23.02
C GLY A 167 -3.64 0.37 -23.42
N LEU A 168 -3.36 1.24 -22.44
CA LEU A 168 -2.81 2.57 -22.66
C LEU A 168 -1.46 2.49 -23.39
N GLY A 169 -0.60 1.53 -23.02
CA GLY A 169 0.64 1.26 -23.70
C GLY A 169 0.47 0.97 -25.20
N PHE A 170 -0.47 0.08 -25.55
CA PHE A 170 -0.77 -0.21 -26.97
C PHE A 170 -1.32 1.01 -27.72
N VAL A 171 -2.15 1.83 -27.07
CA VAL A 171 -2.64 3.09 -27.66
C VAL A 171 -1.50 4.06 -27.93
N ILE A 172 -0.59 4.24 -26.97
CA ILE A 172 0.59 5.12 -27.13
C ILE A 172 1.47 4.61 -28.26
N GLU A 173 1.80 3.32 -28.27
CA GLU A 173 2.64 2.72 -29.30
C GLU A 173 2.03 2.87 -30.71
N ARG A 174 0.70 2.71 -30.84
CA ARG A 174 0.01 2.76 -32.13
C ARG A 174 -0.23 4.17 -32.68
N PHE A 175 -0.61 5.10 -31.80
CA PHE A 175 -1.11 6.43 -32.18
C PHE A 175 -0.15 7.57 -31.83
N PHE A 176 0.81 7.34 -30.94
CA PHE A 176 1.81 8.31 -30.51
C PHE A 176 3.24 7.74 -30.60
N PRO A 177 3.65 7.17 -31.76
CA PRO A 177 4.95 6.51 -31.89
C PRO A 177 6.15 7.43 -31.62
N SER A 178 5.97 8.75 -31.78
CA SER A 178 6.99 9.76 -31.44
C SER A 178 7.35 9.81 -29.95
N TRP A 179 6.53 9.22 -29.08
CA TRP A 179 6.83 9.13 -27.64
C TRP A 179 7.87 8.04 -27.33
N GLY A 180 8.17 7.15 -28.27
CA GLY A 180 9.21 6.14 -28.12
C GLY A 180 8.98 5.20 -26.93
N ALA A 181 7.72 4.81 -26.68
CA ALA A 181 7.36 3.88 -25.63
C ALA A 181 6.57 2.71 -26.22
N SER A 182 7.04 1.48 -26.00
CA SER A 182 6.26 0.28 -26.30
C SER A 182 5.24 -0.03 -25.21
N ALA A 183 4.24 -0.83 -25.52
CA ALA A 183 3.25 -1.29 -24.54
C ALA A 183 3.91 -2.01 -23.36
N GLY A 184 4.95 -2.81 -23.63
CA GLY A 184 5.75 -3.49 -22.60
C GLY A 184 6.44 -2.50 -21.67
N GLN A 185 7.07 -1.45 -22.20
CA GLN A 185 7.69 -0.41 -21.39
C GLN A 185 6.65 0.33 -20.53
N VAL A 186 5.52 0.72 -21.11
CA VAL A 186 4.45 1.40 -20.36
C VAL A 186 3.90 0.51 -19.24
N PHE A 187 3.71 -0.79 -19.47
CA PHE A 187 3.27 -1.71 -18.42
C PHE A 187 4.31 -1.89 -17.32
N VAL A 188 5.56 -2.20 -17.69
CA VAL A 188 6.62 -2.45 -16.69
C VAL A 188 6.91 -1.21 -15.85
N TRP A 189 7.11 -0.05 -16.48
CA TRP A 189 7.38 1.18 -15.73
C TRP A 189 6.11 1.70 -15.05
N GLY A 190 5.02 1.83 -15.82
CA GLY A 190 3.78 2.45 -15.39
C GLY A 190 3.02 1.66 -14.33
N PHE A 191 3.08 0.33 -14.35
CA PHE A 191 2.41 -0.52 -13.36
C PHE A 191 3.39 -1.18 -12.39
N LEU A 192 4.42 -1.90 -12.85
CA LEU A 192 5.28 -2.70 -11.94
C LEU A 192 6.22 -1.80 -11.12
N VAL A 193 7.05 -0.99 -11.78
CA VAL A 193 8.03 -0.11 -11.12
C VAL A 193 7.33 0.88 -10.19
N SER A 194 6.29 1.55 -10.69
CA SER A 194 5.53 2.51 -9.89
C SER A 194 4.85 1.87 -8.67
N THR A 195 4.43 0.59 -8.76
CA THR A 195 3.84 -0.14 -7.61
C THR A 195 4.89 -0.51 -6.59
N ILE A 196 6.06 -1.01 -7.01
CA ILE A 196 7.17 -1.31 -6.09
C ILE A 196 7.68 -0.02 -5.41
N ALA A 197 7.83 1.07 -6.16
CA ALA A 197 8.17 2.37 -5.59
C ALA A 197 7.12 2.82 -4.56
N LEU A 198 5.82 2.63 -4.87
CA LEU A 198 4.72 2.96 -3.97
C LEU A 198 4.74 2.14 -2.68
N TYR A 199 4.98 0.82 -2.76
CA TYR A 199 5.18 -0.05 -1.59
C TYR A 199 6.26 0.51 -0.67
N HIS A 200 7.47 0.68 -1.19
CA HIS A 200 8.58 1.13 -0.37
C HIS A 200 8.37 2.55 0.15
N GLY A 201 7.79 3.45 -0.65
CA GLY A 201 7.38 4.78 -0.20
C GLY A 201 6.46 4.70 1.02
N THR A 202 5.38 3.94 0.95
CA THR A 202 4.47 3.75 2.10
C THR A 202 5.18 3.08 3.29
N TYR A 203 5.98 2.05 3.04
CA TYR A 203 6.65 1.28 4.10
C TYR A 203 7.76 2.06 4.81
N THR A 204 8.32 3.10 4.19
CA THR A 204 9.22 4.02 4.91
C THR A 204 8.53 4.72 6.08
N ILE A 205 7.21 4.91 6.03
CA ILE A 205 6.47 5.49 7.16
C ILE A 205 6.49 4.52 8.34
N ASN A 206 6.21 3.24 8.14
CA ASN A 206 6.26 2.25 9.23
C ASN A 206 7.67 2.11 9.83
N SER A 207 8.71 2.25 9.01
CA SER A 207 10.09 1.88 9.39
C SER A 207 10.99 3.07 9.68
N LEU A 208 11.16 3.98 8.72
CA LEU A 208 12.07 5.12 8.83
C LEU A 208 11.46 6.26 9.65
N SER A 209 10.14 6.49 9.57
CA SER A 209 9.52 7.61 10.30
C SER A 209 9.50 7.42 11.82
N HIS A 210 9.68 6.19 12.31
CA HIS A 210 9.85 5.90 13.74
C HIS A 210 11.32 5.88 14.19
N LYS A 211 12.29 5.94 13.27
CA LYS A 211 13.72 5.93 13.60
C LYS A 211 14.41 7.26 13.34
N PHE A 212 14.02 7.97 12.29
CA PHE A 212 14.74 9.13 11.78
C PHE A 212 13.85 10.37 11.72
N GLY A 213 14.23 11.41 12.45
CA GLY A 213 13.52 12.69 12.47
C GLY A 213 13.44 13.31 13.86
N ARG A 214 12.53 14.27 14.01
CA ARG A 214 12.29 14.99 15.27
C ARG A 214 10.90 14.67 15.83
N GLN A 215 10.85 14.29 17.10
CA GLN A 215 9.60 14.15 17.84
C GLN A 215 9.26 15.50 18.50
N ARG A 216 8.20 16.15 18.02
CA ARG A 216 7.76 17.47 18.54
C ARG A 216 6.71 17.34 19.65
N PHE A 217 5.92 16.27 19.60
CA PHE A 217 4.82 16.03 20.52
C PHE A 217 5.11 14.78 21.35
N ARG A 218 4.65 14.76 22.61
CA ARG A 218 4.75 13.57 23.47
C ARG A 218 3.60 12.63 23.13
N THR A 219 3.86 11.67 22.25
CA THR A 219 2.88 10.70 21.74
C THR A 219 2.93 9.35 22.46
N GLY A 220 4.05 9.02 23.11
CA GLY A 220 4.27 7.72 23.77
C GLY A 220 4.83 6.63 22.85
N ASP A 221 4.84 6.88 21.55
CA ASP A 221 5.47 6.06 20.51
C ASP A 221 6.81 6.68 20.03
N ASP A 222 7.50 6.01 19.09
CA ASP A 222 8.71 6.55 18.46
C ASP A 222 8.43 7.36 17.19
N SER A 223 7.19 7.78 16.90
CA SER A 223 6.89 8.52 15.66
C SER A 223 7.66 9.85 15.58
N ARG A 224 8.22 10.15 14.40
CA ARG A 224 9.05 11.34 14.15
C ARG A 224 8.64 12.07 12.89
N ASN A 225 8.80 13.38 12.93
CA ASN A 225 8.69 14.23 11.76
C ASN A 225 9.98 14.18 10.95
N ASN A 226 9.87 13.86 9.66
CA ASN A 226 10.99 13.81 8.72
C ASN A 226 10.60 14.53 7.42
N PHE A 227 11.37 15.56 7.05
CA PHE A 227 11.09 16.37 5.85
C PHE A 227 11.18 15.56 4.56
N TRP A 228 12.19 14.69 4.43
CA TRP A 228 12.39 13.91 3.21
C TRP A 228 11.29 12.87 3.00
N LEU A 229 10.86 12.20 4.07
CA LEU A 229 9.75 11.25 4.00
C LEU A 229 8.41 11.93 3.68
N ALA A 230 8.25 13.22 3.98
CA ALA A 230 7.05 13.97 3.63
C ALA A 230 6.97 14.36 2.15
N LEU A 231 8.08 14.27 1.40
CA LEU A 231 8.14 14.52 -0.04
C LEU A 231 7.89 13.27 -0.89
N LEU A 232 7.95 12.09 -0.28
CA LEU A 232 7.69 10.78 -0.90
C LEU A 232 6.19 10.49 -0.88
#